data_AF-A0A100HKP6-F1
#
_entry.id   AF-A0A100HKP6-F1
#
_cell.length_a   1.000
_cell.length_b   1.000
_cell.length_c   1.000
_cell.angle_alpha   90.00
_cell.angle_beta   90.00
_cell.angle_gamma   90.00
#
_symmetry.space_group_name_H-M   'P 1'
#
loop_
_entity.id
_entity.type
_entity.pdbx_description
1 polymer ?
#
loop_
_entity_poly.entity_id
_entity_poly.type
_entity_poly.pdbx_seq_one_letter_code
_entity_poly.pdbx_strand_id
1 'polypeptide(L)'
;MTTQTRAARLGQIVLFGLGAGLGTGALSVLIGAVLAGGLTRSGAATALGWGGLGLTFLAGAIIYSQNGQRQIETGMRARLGEGYRAPGLPWAQILTALIGAGVLFLGQFALR
;
A
#
# COMPACT_ATOMS: atom_id res chain seq x y z
N MET A 1 -10.61 25.09 11.90
CA MET A 1 -9.59 24.18 11.33
C MET A 1 -8.92 23.44 12.47
N THR A 2 -9.25 22.17 12.70
CA THR A 2 -8.67 21.38 13.79
C THR A 2 -7.25 20.98 13.41
N THR A 3 -6.26 21.55 14.10
CA THR A 3 -4.84 21.20 13.96
C THR A 3 -4.65 19.74 14.38
N GLN A 4 -4.66 18.84 13.40
CA GLN A 4 -4.41 17.43 13.65
C GLN A 4 -2.95 17.26 14.13
N THR A 5 -2.76 16.68 15.30
CA THR A 5 -1.42 16.42 15.84
C THR A 5 -0.71 15.38 14.97
N ARG A 6 0.63 15.45 14.87
CA ARG A 6 1.44 14.47 14.11
C ARG A 6 1.13 13.02 14.54
N ALA A 7 0.88 12.82 15.84
CA ALA A 7 0.48 11.54 16.40
C ALA A 7 -0.88 11.05 15.85
N ALA A 8 -1.89 11.91 15.76
CA ALA A 8 -3.20 11.55 15.20
C ALA A 8 -3.10 11.18 13.70
N ARG A 9 -2.21 11.84 12.96
CA ARG A 9 -1.97 11.52 11.54
C ARG A 9 -1.29 10.16 11.37
N LEU A 10 -0.30 9.84 12.21
CA LEU A 10 0.32 8.52 12.24
C LEU A 10 -0.68 7.43 12.64
N GLY A 11 -1.49 7.68 13.66
CA GLY A 11 -2.55 6.77 14.10
C GLY A 11 -3.54 6.45 12.98
N GLN A 12 -3.95 7.45 12.19
CA GLN A 12 -4.79 7.22 11.02
C GLN A 12 -4.11 6.37 9.95
N ILE A 13 -2.84 6.63 9.62
CA ILE A 13 -2.10 5.84 8.62
C ILE A 13 -2.04 4.37 9.05
N VAL A 14 -1.76 4.12 10.33
CA VAL A 14 -1.73 2.75 10.88
C VAL A 14 -3.11 2.11 10.81
N LEU A 15 -4.17 2.79 11.27
CA LEU A 15 -5.54 2.28 11.23
C LEU A 15 -6.00 1.94 9.81
N PHE A 16 -5.76 2.84 8.86
CA PHE A 16 -6.09 2.60 7.45
C PHE A 16 -5.24 1.48 6.86
N GLY A 17 -3.96 1.38 7.23
CA GLY A 17 -3.08 0.30 6.77
C GLY A 17 -3.53 -1.06 7.27
N LEU A 18 -3.90 -1.15 8.54
CA LEU A 18 -4.49 -2.35 9.13
C LEU A 18 -5.82 -2.70 8.45
N GLY A 19 -6.70 -1.73 8.25
CA GLY A 19 -7.98 -1.93 7.57
C GLY A 19 -7.81 -2.39 6.11
N ALA A 20 -6.86 -1.79 5.38
CA ALA A 20 -6.52 -2.20 4.02
C ALA A 20 -5.95 -3.64 4.00
N GLY A 21 -5.04 -3.97 4.91
CA GLY A 21 -4.51 -5.31 5.06
C GLY A 21 -5.60 -6.34 5.35
N LEU A 22 -6.49 -6.09 6.31
CA LEU A 22 -7.61 -6.98 6.64
C LEU A 22 -8.58 -7.16 5.46
N GLY A 23 -8.98 -6.06 4.81
CA GLY A 23 -9.89 -6.09 3.67
C GLY A 23 -9.29 -6.84 2.47
N THR A 24 -8.04 -6.52 2.11
CA THR A 24 -7.33 -7.23 1.04
C THR A 24 -7.13 -8.71 1.40
N GLY A 25 -6.80 -9.02 2.65
CA GLY A 25 -6.58 -10.41 3.08
C GLY A 25 -7.83 -11.26 3.02
N ALA A 26 -8.96 -10.73 3.50
CA ALA A 26 -10.25 -11.39 3.39
C ALA A 26 -10.62 -11.65 1.93
N LEU A 27 -10.45 -10.65 1.05
CA LEU A 27 -10.69 -10.80 -0.39
C LEU A 27 -9.77 -11.85 -1.02
N SER A 28 -8.46 -11.79 -0.74
CA SER A 28 -7.50 -12.75 -1.27
C SER A 28 -7.85 -14.18 -0.86
N VAL A 29 -8.18 -14.41 0.42
CA VAL A 29 -8.57 -15.74 0.92
C VAL A 29 -9.89 -16.21 0.31
N LEU A 30 -10.89 -15.34 0.17
CA LEU A 30 -12.16 -15.68 -0.50
C LEU A 30 -11.95 -16.08 -1.96
N ILE A 31 -11.17 -15.28 -2.71
CA ILE A 31 -10.85 -15.58 -4.10
C ILE A 31 -10.08 -16.91 -4.20
N GLY A 32 -9.08 -17.11 -3.33
CA GLY A 32 -8.33 -18.36 -3.27
C GLY A 32 -9.21 -19.58 -2.97
N ALA A 33 -10.17 -19.43 -2.04
CA ALA A 33 -11.11 -20.49 -1.69
C ALA A 33 -12.06 -20.83 -2.84
N VAL A 34 -12.56 -19.83 -3.56
CA VAL A 34 -13.41 -20.03 -4.74
C VAL A 34 -12.64 -20.76 -5.85
N LEU A 35 -11.40 -20.33 -6.12
CA LEU A 35 -10.57 -20.94 -7.18
C LEU A 35 -10.14 -22.37 -6.84
N ALA A 36 -9.92 -22.67 -5.56
CA ALA A 36 -9.51 -24.00 -5.10
C ALA A 36 -10.69 -24.94 -4.81
N GLY A 37 -11.94 -24.48 -4.91
CA GLY A 37 -13.13 -25.26 -4.58
C GLY A 37 -13.31 -25.54 -3.08
N GLY A 38 -12.63 -24.78 -2.22
CA GLY A 38 -12.70 -24.95 -0.77
C GLY A 38 -11.65 -24.13 0.01
N LEU A 39 -11.93 -23.91 1.29
CA LEU A 39 -11.02 -23.20 2.19
C LEU A 39 -10.01 -24.19 2.79
N THR A 40 -8.74 -24.09 2.38
CA THR A 40 -7.64 -24.85 2.99
C THR A 40 -6.66 -23.91 3.68
N ARG A 41 -5.99 -24.40 4.73
CA ARG A 41 -4.98 -23.62 5.45
C ARG A 41 -3.82 -23.21 4.54
N SER A 42 -3.33 -24.14 3.71
CA SER A 42 -2.26 -23.89 2.74
C SER A 42 -2.70 -22.94 1.61
N GLY A 43 -3.95 -23.07 1.14
CA GLY A 43 -4.54 -22.17 0.16
C GLY A 43 -4.68 -20.75 0.69
N ALA A 44 -5.18 -20.59 1.93
CA ALA A 44 -5.29 -19.30 2.59
C ALA A 44 -3.91 -18.64 2.79
N ALA A 45 -2.90 -19.38 3.25
CA ALA A 45 -1.53 -18.86 3.39
C ALA A 45 -0.96 -18.38 2.04
N THR A 46 -1.20 -19.13 0.97
CA THR A 46 -0.75 -18.77 -0.38
C THR A 46 -1.47 -17.52 -0.89
N ALA A 47 -2.79 -17.43 -0.68
CA ALA A 47 -3.58 -16.30 -1.11
C ALA A 47 -3.20 -15.00 -0.38
N LEU A 48 -2.97 -15.06 0.93
CA LEU A 48 -2.45 -13.93 1.70
C LEU A 48 -1.08 -13.46 1.18
N GLY A 49 -0.19 -14.39 0.81
CA GLY A 49 1.09 -14.06 0.22
C GLY A 49 0.97 -13.30 -1.10
N TRP A 50 0.07 -13.73 -1.99
CA TRP A 50 -0.24 -13.01 -3.24
C TRP A 50 -0.86 -11.63 -2.98
N GLY A 51 -1.77 -11.52 -2.01
CA GLY A 51 -2.32 -10.23 -1.59
C GLY A 51 -1.24 -9.27 -1.06
N GLY A 52 -0.31 -9.77 -0.25
CA GLY A 52 0.83 -9.01 0.29
C GLY A 52 1.76 -8.49 -0.80
N LEU A 53 2.06 -9.34 -1.80
CA LEU A 53 2.82 -8.95 -2.97
C LEU A 53 2.10 -7.87 -3.78
N GLY A 54 0.79 -8.01 -3.99
CA GLY A 54 -0.03 -7.03 -4.70
C GLY A 54 0.02 -5.63 -4.05
N LEU A 55 -0.12 -5.56 -2.72
CA LEU A 55 -0.02 -4.28 -2.00
C LEU A 55 1.39 -3.69 -2.02
N THR A 56 2.42 -4.53 -1.96
CA THR A 56 3.83 -4.09 -2.08
C THR A 56 4.10 -3.52 -3.46
N PHE A 57 3.61 -4.18 -4.51
CA PHE A 57 3.72 -3.71 -5.88
C PHE A 57 2.97 -2.39 -6.09
N LEU A 58 1.77 -2.26 -5.53
CA LEU A 58 1.01 -1.01 -5.56
C LEU A 58 1.79 0.15 -4.91
N ALA A 59 2.42 -0.08 -3.76
CA ALA A 59 3.28 0.92 -3.11
C ALA A 59 4.44 1.34 -4.03
N GLY A 60 5.10 0.38 -4.68
CA GLY A 60 6.16 0.64 -5.67
C GLY A 60 5.65 1.42 -6.89
N ALA A 61 4.49 1.07 -7.42
CA ALA A 61 3.86 1.76 -8.55
C ALA A 61 3.52 3.22 -8.23
N ILE A 62 3.04 3.49 -7.01
CA ILE A 62 2.79 4.87 -6.54
C ILE A 62 4.11 5.66 -6.52
N ILE A 63 5.18 5.09 -5.96
CA ILE A 63 6.51 5.74 -5.93
C ILE A 63 7.00 6.02 -7.35
N TYR A 64 6.94 5.03 -8.24
CA TYR A 64 7.38 5.15 -9.62
C TYR A 64 6.61 6.23 -10.38
N SER A 65 5.27 6.20 -10.30
CA SER A 65 4.39 7.19 -10.95
C SER A 65 4.71 8.61 -10.49
N GLN A 66 4.90 8.81 -9.18
CA GLN A 66 5.23 10.12 -8.62
C GLN A 66 6.63 10.60 -9.06
N ASN A 67 7.61 9.71 -9.16
CA ASN A 67 8.93 10.06 -9.70
C ASN A 67 8.89 10.41 -11.19
N GLY A 68 8.07 9.72 -11.99
CA GLY A 68 7.85 10.06 -13.40
C GLY A 68 7.20 11.43 -13.59
N GLN A 69 6.16 11.73 -12.81
CA GLN A 69 5.51 13.05 -12.83
C GLN A 69 6.49 14.17 -12.43
N ARG A 70 7.33 13.92 -11.41
CA ARG A 70 8.37 14.87 -10.99
C ARG A 70 9.33 15.20 -12.13
N GLN A 71 9.84 14.20 -12.85
CA GLN A 71 10.79 14.45 -13.96
C GLN A 71 10.19 15.31 -15.08
N ILE A 72 8.93 15.06 -15.44
CA ILE A 72 8.22 15.83 -16.48
C ILE A 72 8.00 17.27 -16.04
N GLU A 73 7.55 17.48 -14.80
CA GLU A 73 7.26 18.80 -14.24
C GLU A 73 8.54 19.63 -14.04
N THR A 74 9.62 19.01 -13.56
CA THR A 74 10.94 19.65 -13.47
C THR A 74 11.45 20.04 -14.86
N GLY A 75 11.28 19.19 -15.86
CA GLY A 75 11.65 19.49 -17.25
C GLY A 75 10.87 20.65 -17.87
N MET A 76 9.57 20.80 -17.55
CA MET A 76 8.75 21.93 -18.01
C MET A 76 9.10 23.23 -17.26
N ARG A 77 9.28 23.19 -15.94
CA ARG A 77 9.62 24.39 -15.15
C ARG A 77 11.03 24.91 -15.40
N ALA A 78 12.00 24.02 -15.67
CA ALA A 78 13.35 24.43 -16.09
C ALA A 78 13.32 25.24 -17.39
N ARG A 79 12.36 24.97 -18.29
CA ARG A 79 12.14 25.77 -19.51
C ARG A 79 11.51 27.14 -19.23
N LEU A 80 10.86 27.31 -18.09
CA LEU A 80 10.16 28.53 -17.68
C LEU A 80 10.97 29.38 -16.68
N GLY A 81 12.17 28.95 -16.27
CA GLY A 81 13.04 29.68 -15.34
C GLY A 81 12.55 29.73 -13.88
N GLU A 82 11.53 28.93 -13.52
CA GLU A 82 10.97 28.91 -12.17
C GLU A 82 11.69 27.89 -11.26
N GLY A 83 11.95 28.30 -10.01
CA GLY A 83 12.52 27.44 -8.97
C GLY A 83 11.56 26.34 -8.53
N TYR A 84 12.05 25.10 -8.46
CA TYR A 84 11.23 23.93 -8.14
C TYR A 84 11.03 23.72 -6.63
N ARG A 85 9.78 23.69 -6.16
CA ARG A 85 9.41 23.16 -4.84
C ARG A 85 8.93 21.72 -5.03
N ALA A 86 9.74 20.75 -4.61
CA ALA A 86 9.43 19.34 -4.81
C ALA A 86 8.09 18.97 -4.14
N PRO A 87 7.09 18.47 -4.89
CA PRO A 87 5.89 17.90 -4.30
C PRO A 87 6.32 16.68 -3.50
N GLY A 88 6.02 16.68 -2.19
CA GLY A 88 6.33 15.57 -1.29
C GLY A 88 5.67 14.29 -1.77
N LEU A 89 6.34 13.14 -1.61
CA LEU A 89 5.73 11.84 -1.92
C LEU A 89 4.47 11.66 -1.06
N PRO A 90 3.44 10.96 -1.56
CA PRO A 90 2.24 10.63 -0.80
C PRO A 90 2.54 9.51 0.22
N TRP A 91 3.41 9.81 1.19
CA TRP A 91 3.92 8.87 2.18
C TRP A 91 2.82 8.17 2.95
N ALA A 92 1.70 8.85 3.23
CA ALA A 92 0.57 8.23 3.90
C ALA A 92 0.02 7.03 3.11
N GLN A 93 -0.16 7.16 1.79
CA GLN A 93 -0.72 6.10 0.95
C GLN A 93 0.27 4.94 0.79
N ILE A 94 1.55 5.26 0.60
CA ILE A 94 2.64 4.28 0.51
C ILE A 94 2.73 3.48 1.83
N LEU A 95 2.74 4.16 2.97
CA LEU A 95 2.83 3.52 4.28
C LEU A 95 1.58 2.69 4.58
N THR A 96 0.38 3.18 4.26
CA THR A 96 -0.86 2.41 4.38
C THR A 96 -0.79 1.09 3.60
N ALA A 97 -0.35 1.13 2.33
CA ALA A 97 -0.21 -0.06 1.50
C ALA A 97 0.85 -1.03 2.07
N LEU A 98 2.00 -0.53 2.53
CA LEU A 98 3.06 -1.35 3.11
C LEU A 98 2.65 -1.98 4.46
N ILE A 99 1.95 -1.24 5.33
CA ILE A 99 1.40 -1.77 6.58
C ILE A 99 0.40 -2.88 6.25
N GLY A 100 -0.49 -2.65 5.29
CA GLY A 100 -1.42 -3.67 4.82
C GLY A 100 -0.71 -4.93 4.30
N ALA A 101 0.33 -4.77 3.48
CA ALA A 101 1.15 -5.89 3.01
C ALA A 101 1.81 -6.65 4.17
N GLY A 102 2.34 -5.93 5.16
CA GLY A 102 2.93 -6.51 6.36
C GLY A 102 1.95 -7.37 7.15
N VAL A 103 0.71 -6.92 7.33
CA VAL A 103 -0.36 -7.70 7.98
C VAL A 103 -0.62 -9.00 7.23
N LEU A 104 -0.65 -8.96 5.90
CA LEU A 104 -0.87 -10.14 5.08
C LEU A 104 0.27 -11.14 5.18
N PHE A 105 1.52 -10.68 5.15
CA PHE A 105 2.69 -11.56 5.31
C PHE A 105 2.76 -12.16 6.72
N LEU A 106 2.40 -11.40 7.76
CA LEU A 106 2.28 -11.95 9.13
C LEU A 106 1.19 -13.03 9.21
N GLY A 107 0.03 -12.79 8.59
CA GLY A 107 -1.05 -13.78 8.49
C GLY A 107 -0.61 -15.03 7.72
N GLN A 108 0.09 -14.87 6.60
CA GLN A 108 0.69 -15.98 5.86
C GLN A 108 1.68 -16.77 6.71
N PHE A 109 2.56 -16.08 7.45
CA PHE A 109 3.55 -16.70 8.32
C PHE A 109 2.88 -17.52 9.43
N ALA A 110 1.83 -16.99 10.07
CA ALA A 110 1.09 -17.68 11.11
C ALA A 110 0.29 -18.91 10.62
N LEU A 111 -0.07 -18.93 9.32
CA LEU A 111 -0.80 -20.04 8.71
C LEU A 111 0.10 -21.15 8.15
N ARG A 112 1.38 -20.87 7.89
CA ARG A 112 2.38 -21.87 7.51
C ARG A 112 2.79 -22.73 8.71
#